data_AF-A0A5P5ZIE5-F1
#
_entry.id   AF-A0A5P5ZIE5-F1
#
_cell.length_a   1.000
_cell.length_b   1.000
_cell.length_c   1.000
_cell.angle_alpha   90.00
_cell.angle_beta   90.00
_cell.angle_gamma   90.00
#
_symmetry.space_group_name_H-M   'P 1'
#
loop_
_entity.id
_entity.type
_entity.pdbx_description
1 polymer ?
#
loop_
_entity_poly.entity_id
_entity_poly.type
_entity_poly.pdbx_seq_one_letter_code
_entity_poly.pdbx_strand_id
1 'polypeptide(L)' 'MGNARKLRKVIYSGIIFLITIILFITSIVLAKMLNPMFWWGAIGMAFVTWGILDWHISFIRAYKKSKKK' A
#
# COMPACT_ATOMS: atom_id res chain seq x y z
N MET A 1 19.36 -8.34 -18.54
CA MET A 1 19.10 -9.01 -17.24
C MET A 1 18.27 -8.19 -16.22
N GLY A 2 17.59 -7.08 -16.59
CA GLY A 2 17.00 -6.14 -15.62
C GLY A 2 15.47 -6.21 -15.36
N ASN A 3 14.67 -6.76 -16.27
CA ASN A 3 13.19 -6.69 -16.16
C ASN A 3 12.59 -7.65 -15.12
N ALA A 4 13.12 -8.87 -15.00
CA ALA A 4 12.58 -9.86 -14.05
C ALA A 4 12.71 -9.42 -12.58
N ARG A 5 13.80 -8.71 -12.22
CA ARG A 5 13.97 -8.14 -10.88
C ARG A 5 13.01 -6.97 -10.61
N LYS A 6 12.76 -6.13 -11.62
CA LYS A 6 11.79 -5.02 -11.50
C LYS A 6 10.36 -5.52 -11.39
N LEU A 7 10.01 -6.57 -12.14
CA LEU A 7 8.69 -7.20 -12.06
C LEU A 7 8.43 -7.80 -10.67
N ARG A 8 9.41 -8.50 -10.08
CA ARG A 8 9.31 -9.00 -8.70
C ARG A 8 9.09 -7.87 -7.68
N LYS A 9 9.77 -6.72 -7.84
CA LYS A 9 9.57 -5.55 -6.96
C LYS A 9 8.16 -4.98 -7.05
N VAL A 10 7.58 -4.91 -8.26
CA VAL A 10 6.19 -4.46 -8.44
C VAL A 10 5.22 -5.42 -7.75
N ILE A 11 5.38 -6.73 -7.95
CA ILE A 11 4.54 -7.76 -7.31
C ILE A 11 4.65 -7.67 -5.79
N TYR A 12 5.87 -7.60 -5.24
CA TYR A 12 6.08 -7.45 -3.80
C TYR A 12 5.42 -6.18 -3.24
N SER A 13 5.59 -5.04 -3.91
CA SER A 13 4.94 -3.80 -3.49
C SER A 13 3.41 -3.88 -3.56
N GLY A 14 2.86 -4.64 -4.51
CA GLY A 14 1.42 -4.90 -4.59
C GLY A 14 0.91 -5.76 -3.44
N ILE A 15 1.64 -6.80 -3.04
CA ILE A 15 1.30 -7.62 -1.87
C ILE A 15 1.31 -6.77 -0.59
N ILE A 16 2.35 -5.95 -0.40
CA ILE A 16 2.44 -5.05 0.74
C ILE A 16 1.25 -4.09 0.75
N PHE A 17 0.92 -3.48 -0.39
CA PHE A 17 -0.23 -2.59 -0.50
C PHE A 17 -1.56 -3.28 -0.13
N LEU A 18 -1.74 -4.52 -0.55
CA LEU A 18 -2.94 -5.31 -0.25
C LEU A 18 -3.06 -5.62 1.25
N ILE A 19 -1.95 -5.95 1.91
CA ILE A 19 -1.90 -6.12 3.37
C ILE A 19 -2.26 -4.81 4.07
N THR A 20 -1.76 -3.66 3.59
CA THR A 20 -2.10 -2.36 4.18
C THR A 20 -3.59 -2.04 4.10
N ILE A 21 -4.23 -2.34 2.96
CA ILE A 21 -5.67 -2.15 2.79
C ILE A 21 -6.45 -3.01 3.79
N ILE A 22 -6.06 -4.28 3.96
CA ILE A 22 -6.69 -5.17 4.93
C ILE A 22 -6.58 -4.59 6.34
N LEU A 23 -5.38 -4.17 6.75
CA LEU A 23 -5.17 -3.56 8.07
C LEU A 23 -5.96 -2.25 8.26
N PHE A 24 -6.10 -1.45 7.20
CA PHE A 24 -6.91 -0.24 7.24
C PHE A 24 -8.39 -0.54 7.46
N ILE A 25 -8.95 -1.53 6.75
CA ILE A 25 -10.33 -1.99 6.94
C ILE A 25 -10.52 -2.53 8.36
N THR A 26 -9.59 -3.36 8.85
CA THR A 26 -9.62 -3.86 10.23
C THR A 26 -9.62 -2.73 11.25
N SER A 27 -8.83 -1.68 11.03
CA SER A 27 -8.80 -0.50 11.91
C SER A 27 -10.15 0.24 11.93
N ILE A 28 -10.84 0.33 10.79
CA ILE A 28 -12.19 0.95 10.72
C ILE A 28 -13.22 0.08 11.45
N VAL A 29 -13.16 -1.24 11.27
CA VAL A 29 -14.07 -2.18 11.94
C VAL A 29 -13.89 -2.11 13.46
N LEU A 30 -12.65 -2.11 13.95
CA LEU A 30 -12.34 -1.93 15.38
C LEU A 30 -12.86 -0.58 15.90
N ALA A 31 -12.68 0.50 15.14
CA ALA A 31 -13.17 1.83 15.52
C ALA A 31 -14.69 1.92 15.63
N LYS A 32 -15.43 1.13 14.83
CA LYS A 32 -16.89 1.04 14.92
C LYS A 32 -17.39 0.17 16.06
N MET A 33 -16.66 -0.88 16.44
CA MET A 33 -17.14 -1.89 17.40
C MET A 33 -16.76 -1.61 18.86
N LEU A 34 -15.61 -1.00 19.13
CA LEU A 34 -15.04 -0.95 20.48
C LEU A 34 -15.02 0.44 21.11
N ASN A 35 -14.38 1.42 20.47
CA ASN A 35 -14.23 2.75 21.06
C ASN A 35 -13.95 3.80 19.98
N PRO A 36 -14.63 4.96 19.99
CA PRO A 36 -14.38 6.03 19.04
C PRO A 36 -12.94 6.57 19.06
N MET A 37 -12.17 6.35 20.13
CA MET A 37 -10.75 6.71 20.19
C MET A 37 -9.89 5.97 19.13
N PHE A 38 -10.34 4.80 18.65
CA PHE A 38 -9.68 4.08 17.54
C PHE A 38 -9.86 4.75 16.17
N TRP A 39 -10.74 5.75 16.03
CA TRP A 39 -10.79 6.58 14.81
C TRP A 39 -9.48 7.30 14.54
N TRP A 40 -8.73 7.67 15.59
CA TRP A 40 -7.37 8.22 15.43
C TRP A 40 -6.40 7.20 14.83
N GLY A 41 -6.54 5.91 15.17
CA GLY A 41 -5.81 4.82 14.54
C GLY A 41 -6.19 4.62 13.07
N ALA A 42 -7.49 4.72 12.74
CA ALA A 42 -7.95 4.67 11.36
C ALA A 42 -7.41 5.85 10.53
N ILE A 43 -7.40 7.06 11.09
CA ILE A 43 -6.81 8.25 10.45
C ILE A 43 -5.31 8.05 10.21
N GLY A 44 -4.57 7.56 11.22
CA GLY A 44 -3.15 7.23 11.08
C GLY A 44 -2.90 6.20 9.97
N MET A 45 -3.73 5.16 9.90
CA MET A 45 -3.62 4.15 8.83
C MET A 45 -4.04 4.67 7.46
N ALA A 46 -4.90 5.70 7.38
CA ALA A 46 -5.19 6.37 6.11
C ALA A 46 -3.94 7.04 5.54
N PHE A 47 -3.15 7.74 6.37
CA PHE A 47 -1.87 8.33 5.96
C PHE A 47 -0.84 7.26 5.55
N VAL A 48 -0.73 6.16 6.30
CA VAL A 48 0.15 5.04 5.96
C VAL A 48 -0.25 4.40 4.62
N THR A 49 -1.55 4.21 4.40
CA THR A 49 -2.09 3.67 3.14
C THR A 49 -1.77 4.59 1.97
N TRP A 50 -1.89 5.90 2.15
CA TRP A 50 -1.52 6.89 1.14
C TRP A 50 -0.02 6.83 0.80
N GLY A 51 0.86 6.76 1.81
CA GLY A 51 2.30 6.64 1.60
C GLY A 51 2.69 5.36 0.85
N ILE A 52 2.05 4.24 1.18
CA ILE A 52 2.30 2.96 0.50
C ILE A 52 1.73 2.97 -0.93
N LEU A 53 0.61 3.64 -1.16
CA LEU A 53 0.06 3.85 -2.51
C LEU A 53 1.04 4.63 -3.40
N ASP A 54 1.56 5.77 -2.92
CA ASP A 54 2.53 6.57 -3.69
C ASP A 54 3.81 5.78 -3.97
N TRP A 55 4.31 5.05 -2.97
CA TRP A 55 5.46 4.16 -3.11
C TRP A 55 5.22 3.05 -4.15
N HIS A 56 4.05 2.41 -4.13
CA HIS A 56 3.66 1.39 -5.11
C HIS A 56 3.57 1.97 -6.54
N ILE A 57 2.94 3.13 -6.69
CA ILE A 57 2.82 3.84 -7.97
C ILE A 57 4.21 4.22 -8.52
N SER A 58 5.15 4.59 -7.65
CA SER A 58 6.54 4.87 -8.03
C SER A 58 7.22 3.66 -8.66
N PHE A 59 7.05 2.46 -8.11
CA PHE A 59 7.56 1.23 -8.73
C PHE A 59 6.90 0.90 -10.06
N ILE A 60 5.58 1.09 -10.17
CA ILE A 60 4.86 0.89 -11.43
C ILE A 60 5.40 1.85 -12.50
N ARG A 61 5.59 3.12 -12.17
CA ARG A 61 6.18 4.12 -13.08
C ARG A 61 7.59 3.74 -13.50
N ALA A 62 8.44 3.30 -12.56
CA ALA A 62 9.80 2.86 -12.84
C ALA A 62 9.83 1.62 -13.76
N TYR A 63 8.91 0.67 -13.58
CA TYR A 63 8.77 -0.49 -14.45
C TYR A 63 8.28 -0.09 -15.86
N LYS A 64 7.25 0.75 -15.96
CA LYS A 64 6.72 1.24 -17.25
C LYS A 64 7.77 2.00 -18.07
N LYS A 65 8.58 2.85 -17.41
CA LYS A 65 9.69 3.58 -18.05
C LYS A 65 10.81 2.65 -18.53
N SER A 66 11.05 1.54 -17.82
CA SER A 66 12.02 0.51 -18.23
C SER A 66 11.58 -0.36 -19.40
N LYS A 67 10.29 -0.38 -19.73
CA LYS A 67 9.74 -1.16 -20.85
C LYS A 67 9.60 -0.34 -22.14
N LYS A 68 9.70 1.00 -22.04
CA LYS A 68 9.67 1.95 -23.17
C LYS A 68 11.05 2.26 -23.77
N LYS A 69 12.13 1.87 -23.08
CA LYS A 69 13.50 1.86 -23.61
C LYS A 69 13.83 0.45 -24.05
#